data_AF-A0A1M6BVC0-F1
#
_entry.id   AF-A0A1M6BVC0-F1
#
_cell.length_a   1.000
_cell.length_b   1.000
_cell.length_c   1.000
_cell.angle_alpha   90.00
_cell.angle_beta   90.00
_cell.angle_gamma   90.00
#
_symmetry.space_group_name_H-M   'P 1'
#
loop_
_entity.id
_entity.type
_entity.pdbx_description
1 polymer ?
#
loop_
_entity_poly.entity_id
_entity_poly.type
_entity_poly.pdbx_seq_one_letter_code
_entity_poly.pdbx_strand_id
1 'polypeptide(L)'
;MIRTYLDKYMQSWWMPSLAYLLLCALSIFTLLLGKPLEILSLYLFSPLAFISFIGIMITCFWNLNQRRWGAGIFNGLAVIICPVITALTTSAILFGVILSGPSEDGFADNLSIPTDIELSEPETHASPLGVTSEQQDELQKMVRAALEKPGGQSSQFVPSMPSLRSAATDHPDLFRAYVEASPDWHVFGESGNHFASRRWSYAGDPGDTLHGYISDFGGGSDFQTRCLICLDRKPWSRYSVQHVQEGTHLVQPDMTEGNSLQESRVMIECGGVWVEIFEQSSAPERRITQATIAALEKEFAEFQQDPAAALEQARSRSRELARKLASADNHPILLLEGMQPGIYKAVYAVNPGEPGYVYLKAYEITQGTRLSESRLTDATKTRMAWSSDPDERFGAKTGFTIYEGYWGKPYAARFEVWFIPDSGQPERKLAERNYKIEGWQR
;
A
#
# COMPACT_ATOMS: atom_id res chain seq x y z
N MET A 1 -37.36 45.80 21.87
CA MET A 1 -36.46 44.92 22.63
C MET A 1 -35.17 44.61 21.85
N ILE A 2 -35.23 43.98 20.66
CA ILE A 2 -34.04 43.61 19.85
C ILE A 2 -33.14 44.81 19.53
N ARG A 3 -33.70 45.94 19.10
CA ARG A 3 -32.95 47.17 18.80
C ARG A 3 -32.11 47.64 19.99
N THR A 4 -32.67 47.59 21.20
CA THR A 4 -31.97 47.98 22.44
C THR A 4 -30.78 47.08 22.74
N TYR A 5 -30.87 45.77 22.43
CA TYR A 5 -29.74 44.84 22.61
C TYR A 5 -28.67 45.04 21.54
N LEU A 6 -29.07 45.26 20.29
CA LEU A 6 -28.13 45.59 19.20
C LEU A 6 -27.39 46.90 19.48
N ASP A 7 -28.10 47.93 19.96
CA ASP A 7 -27.49 49.20 20.33
C ASP A 7 -26.46 49.00 21.46
N LYS A 8 -26.78 48.19 22.49
CA LYS A 8 -25.83 47.86 23.56
C LYS A 8 -24.62 47.06 23.06
N TYR A 9 -24.84 46.10 22.17
CA TYR A 9 -23.80 45.28 21.56
C TYR A 9 -22.83 46.15 20.74
N MET A 10 -23.37 46.98 19.86
CA MET A 10 -22.63 47.90 19.00
C MET A 10 -21.94 49.01 19.80
N GLN A 11 -22.55 49.44 20.91
CA GLN A 11 -21.98 50.48 21.76
C GLN A 11 -20.86 49.98 22.66
N SER A 12 -20.82 48.68 22.96
CA SER A 12 -19.77 48.09 23.75
C SER A 12 -18.52 47.88 22.92
N TRP A 13 -17.36 48.14 23.53
CA TRP A 13 -16.07 47.92 22.89
C TRP A 13 -15.60 46.46 23.02
N TRP A 14 -16.11 45.68 23.98
CA TRP A 14 -15.62 44.33 24.27
C TRP A 14 -16.63 43.20 23.96
N MET A 15 -17.93 43.49 23.94
CA MET A 15 -18.98 42.47 23.76
C MET A 15 -18.84 41.69 22.44
N PRO A 16 -18.54 42.32 21.28
CA PRO A 16 -18.37 41.58 20.04
C PRO A 16 -17.23 40.56 20.07
N SER A 17 -16.09 40.96 20.64
CA SER A 17 -14.92 40.08 20.79
C SER A 17 -15.20 38.95 21.77
N LEU A 18 -15.87 39.24 22.90
CA LEU A 18 -16.20 38.19 23.87
C LEU A 18 -17.16 37.15 23.28
N ALA A 19 -18.20 37.59 22.57
CA ALA A 19 -19.16 36.69 21.93
C ALA A 19 -18.46 35.73 20.94
N TYR A 20 -17.54 36.26 20.13
CA TYR A 20 -16.75 35.45 19.20
C TYR A 20 -15.87 34.43 19.95
N LEU A 21 -15.11 34.88 20.95
CA LEU A 21 -14.18 34.00 21.68
C LEU A 21 -14.92 32.89 22.46
N LEU A 22 -16.10 33.18 23.03
CA LEU A 22 -16.92 32.17 23.69
C LEU A 22 -17.44 31.12 22.71
N LEU A 23 -17.88 31.52 21.53
CA LEU A 23 -18.36 30.58 20.51
C LEU A 23 -17.22 29.72 19.97
N CYS A 24 -16.04 30.29 19.75
CA CYS A 24 -14.84 29.52 19.40
C CYS A 24 -14.46 28.54 20.50
N ALA A 25 -14.49 28.96 21.77
CA ALA A 25 -14.20 28.09 22.90
C ALA A 25 -15.19 26.92 23.02
N LEU A 26 -16.48 27.17 22.79
CA LEU A 26 -17.51 26.12 22.77
C LEU A 26 -17.33 25.16 21.58
N SER A 27 -16.99 25.68 20.40
CA SER A 27 -16.69 24.86 19.22
C SER A 27 -15.50 23.94 19.48
N ILE A 28 -14.44 24.48 20.09
CA ILE A 28 -13.25 23.73 20.47
C ILE A 28 -13.56 22.68 21.54
N PHE A 29 -14.28 23.08 22.60
CA PHE A 29 -14.62 22.19 23.70
C PHE A 29 -15.48 21.00 23.24
N THR A 30 -16.42 21.23 22.33
CA THR A 30 -17.25 20.14 21.77
C THR A 30 -16.46 19.18 20.88
N LEU A 31 -15.44 19.66 20.17
CA LEU A 31 -14.52 18.78 19.43
C LEU A 31 -13.70 17.87 20.38
N LEU A 32 -13.27 18.40 21.52
CA LEU A 32 -12.51 17.65 22.52
C LEU A 32 -13.32 16.55 23.22
N LEU A 33 -14.65 16.65 23.26
CA LEU A 33 -15.53 15.66 23.88
C LEU A 33 -15.92 14.49 22.94
N GLY A 34 -15.48 14.52 21.68
CA GLY A 34 -15.59 13.40 20.73
C GLY A 34 -16.84 13.39 19.84
N LYS A 35 -16.99 12.29 19.09
CA LYS A 35 -17.92 12.12 17.94
C LYS A 35 -19.39 12.54 18.17
N PRO A 36 -20.07 12.27 19.31
CA PRO A 36 -21.48 12.63 19.43
C PRO A 36 -21.73 14.16 19.46
N LEU A 37 -20.72 14.98 19.78
CA LEU A 37 -20.84 16.43 19.88
C LEU A 37 -20.18 17.19 18.72
N GLU A 38 -19.47 16.49 17.84
CA GLU A 38 -18.83 17.06 16.64
C GLU A 38 -19.85 17.77 15.73
N ILE A 39 -21.04 17.20 15.60
CA ILE A 39 -22.16 17.78 14.82
C ILE A 39 -22.53 19.17 15.37
N LEU A 40 -22.52 19.37 16.70
CA LEU A 40 -22.81 20.68 17.29
C LEU A 40 -21.70 21.69 17.00
N SER A 41 -20.43 21.25 16.99
CA SER A 41 -19.31 22.12 16.62
C SER A 41 -19.43 22.60 15.17
N LEU A 42 -19.69 21.67 14.25
CA LEU A 42 -19.73 21.93 12.81
C LEU A 42 -20.96 22.74 12.39
N TYR A 43 -22.15 22.39 12.89
CA TYR A 43 -23.41 22.95 12.40
C TYR A 43 -24.01 24.05 13.28
N LEU A 44 -23.53 24.24 14.51
CA LEU A 44 -24.05 25.26 15.42
C LEU A 44 -22.99 26.28 15.83
N PHE A 45 -21.91 25.86 16.48
CA PHE A 45 -20.96 26.80 17.07
C PHE A 45 -20.07 27.49 16.04
N SER A 46 -19.57 26.77 15.03
CA SER A 46 -18.75 27.35 13.96
C SER A 46 -19.50 28.41 13.13
N PRO A 47 -20.74 28.16 12.65
CA PRO A 47 -21.52 29.20 11.96
C PRO A 47 -21.82 30.41 12.84
N LEU A 48 -22.15 30.20 14.12
CA LEU A 48 -22.41 31.30 15.06
C LEU A 48 -21.16 32.13 15.33
N ALA A 49 -19.99 31.49 15.47
CA ALA A 49 -18.71 32.18 15.61
C ALA A 49 -18.41 33.06 14.39
N PHE A 50 -18.67 32.55 13.19
CA PHE A 50 -18.52 33.32 11.95
C PHE A 50 -19.46 34.53 11.89
N ILE A 51 -20.74 34.35 12.26
CA ILE A 51 -21.70 35.47 12.37
C ILE A 51 -21.21 36.49 13.40
N SER A 52 -20.68 36.04 14.54
CA SER A 52 -20.13 36.92 15.57
C SER A 52 -18.92 37.70 15.06
N PHE A 53 -18.05 37.08 14.25
CA PHE A 53 -16.89 37.74 13.63
C PHE A 53 -17.32 38.85 12.67
N ILE A 54 -18.33 38.60 11.84
CA ILE A 54 -18.95 39.65 11.01
C ILE A 54 -19.49 40.78 11.91
N GLY A 55 -20.08 40.44 13.05
CA GLY A 55 -20.50 41.40 14.06
C GLY A 55 -19.37 42.31 14.56
N ILE A 56 -18.15 41.81 14.74
CA ILE A 56 -16.97 42.62 15.12
C ILE A 56 -16.65 43.62 14.01
N MET A 57 -16.63 43.18 12.75
CA MET A 57 -16.36 44.06 11.60
C MET A 57 -17.41 45.17 11.48
N ILE A 58 -18.69 44.83 11.57
CA ILE A 58 -19.80 45.80 11.54
C ILE A 58 -19.66 46.79 12.70
N THR A 59 -19.34 46.32 13.91
CA THR A 59 -19.14 47.18 15.09
C THR A 59 -17.94 48.11 14.94
N CYS A 60 -16.86 47.65 14.31
CA CYS A 60 -15.70 48.47 13.98
C CYS A 60 -16.08 49.63 13.06
N PHE A 61 -16.67 49.34 11.89
CA PHE A 61 -17.08 50.36 10.92
C PHE A 61 -18.08 51.34 11.51
N TRP A 62 -19.06 50.85 12.27
CA TRP A 62 -20.05 51.70 12.90
C TRP A 62 -19.44 52.65 13.93
N ASN A 63 -18.56 52.17 14.82
CA ASN A 63 -17.91 53.02 15.82
C ASN A 63 -16.96 54.05 15.18
N LEU A 64 -16.25 53.69 14.11
CA LEU A 64 -15.43 54.64 13.35
C LEU A 64 -16.28 55.73 12.69
N ASN A 65 -17.40 55.36 12.07
CA ASN A 65 -18.33 56.32 11.45
C ASN A 65 -18.97 57.27 12.48
N GLN A 66 -19.26 56.78 13.68
CA GLN A 66 -19.77 57.59 14.79
C GLN A 66 -18.68 58.40 15.52
N ARG A 67 -17.45 58.47 14.98
CA ARG A 67 -16.29 59.16 15.56
C ARG A 67 -15.91 58.66 16.96
N ARG A 68 -16.29 57.44 17.31
CA ARG A 68 -15.93 56.76 18.57
C ARG A 68 -14.61 56.02 18.39
N TRP A 69 -13.55 56.78 18.14
CA TRP A 69 -12.25 56.27 17.72
C TRP A 69 -11.67 55.18 18.62
N GLY A 70 -11.75 55.32 19.95
CA GLY A 70 -11.25 54.30 20.87
C GLY A 70 -11.93 52.93 20.71
N ALA A 71 -13.27 52.91 20.62
CA ALA A 71 -14.02 51.67 20.40
C ALA A 71 -13.84 51.12 18.98
N GLY A 72 -13.72 52.01 17.98
CA GLY A 72 -13.46 51.62 16.60
C GLY A 72 -12.08 50.97 16.43
N ILE A 73 -11.02 51.58 16.99
CA ILE A 73 -9.66 51.04 16.96
C ILE A 73 -9.59 49.70 17.71
N PHE A 74 -10.21 49.59 18.89
CA PHE A 74 -10.23 48.33 19.63
C PHE A 74 -10.89 47.20 18.83
N ASN A 75 -12.06 47.45 18.25
CA ASN A 75 -12.72 46.45 17.40
C ASN A 75 -11.89 46.13 16.15
N GLY A 76 -11.22 47.12 15.54
CA GLY A 76 -10.29 46.91 14.43
C GLY A 76 -9.11 46.00 14.80
N LEU A 77 -8.51 46.20 15.98
CA LEU A 77 -7.48 45.30 16.51
C LEU A 77 -8.07 43.90 16.78
N ALA A 78 -9.29 43.80 17.29
CA ALA A 78 -9.96 42.53 17.54
C ALA A 78 -10.21 41.72 16.25
N VAL A 79 -10.49 42.37 15.11
CA VAL A 79 -10.60 41.70 13.79
C VAL A 79 -9.30 40.98 13.42
N ILE A 80 -8.15 41.48 13.84
CA ILE A 80 -6.84 40.87 13.56
C ILE A 80 -6.47 39.84 14.64
N ILE A 81 -6.61 40.21 15.91
CA ILE A 81 -6.14 39.40 17.05
C ILE A 81 -6.99 38.14 17.24
N CYS A 82 -8.31 38.22 17.09
CA CYS A 82 -9.19 37.10 17.39
C CYS A 82 -8.98 35.89 16.44
N PRO A 83 -8.82 36.08 15.11
CA PRO A 83 -8.46 34.99 14.20
C PRO A 83 -7.09 34.39 14.52
N VAL A 84 -6.08 35.20 14.86
CA VAL A 84 -4.73 34.71 15.22
C VAL A 84 -4.79 33.83 16.46
N ILE A 85 -5.48 34.25 17.51
CA ILE A 85 -5.68 33.44 18.72
C ILE A 85 -6.38 32.12 18.37
N THR A 86 -7.44 32.18 17.57
CA THR A 86 -8.21 31.00 17.15
C THR A 86 -7.34 30.02 16.35
N ALA A 87 -6.49 30.53 15.45
CA ALA A 87 -5.58 29.72 14.65
C ALA A 87 -4.53 29.03 15.53
N LEU A 88 -3.94 29.75 16.49
CA LEU A 88 -2.94 29.20 17.40
C LEU A 88 -3.53 28.13 18.32
N THR A 89 -4.71 28.37 18.90
CA THR A 89 -5.37 27.39 19.79
C THR A 89 -5.80 26.15 19.03
N THR A 90 -6.40 26.31 17.85
CA THR A 90 -6.81 25.19 17.01
C THR A 90 -5.60 24.38 16.55
N SER A 91 -4.50 25.03 16.16
CA SER A 91 -3.26 24.35 15.78
C SER A 91 -2.64 23.57 16.94
N ALA A 92 -2.62 24.14 18.16
CA ALA A 92 -2.11 23.45 19.34
C ALA A 92 -2.95 22.21 19.71
N ILE A 93 -4.27 22.30 19.56
CA ILE A 93 -5.18 21.18 19.81
C ILE A 93 -5.05 20.12 18.73
N LEU A 94 -5.01 20.51 17.46
CA LEU A 94 -4.78 19.59 16.36
C LEU A 94 -3.44 18.86 16.53
N PHE A 95 -2.39 19.59 16.90
CA PHE A 95 -1.08 19.03 17.23
C PHE A 95 -1.16 18.06 18.42
N GLY A 96 -1.90 18.40 19.48
CA GLY A 96 -2.14 17.52 20.62
C GLY A 96 -2.93 16.26 20.26
N VAL A 97 -3.95 16.36 19.41
CA VAL A 97 -4.73 15.22 18.90
C VAL A 97 -3.87 14.32 18.00
N ILE A 98 -3.08 14.91 17.10
CA ILE A 98 -2.12 14.18 16.27
C ILE A 98 -1.09 13.44 17.14
N LEU A 99 -0.59 14.08 18.20
CA LEU A 99 0.35 13.47 19.14
C LEU A 99 -0.28 12.42 20.06
N SER A 100 -1.58 12.52 20.34
CA SER A 100 -2.28 11.58 21.23
C SER A 100 -2.63 10.26 20.54
N GLY A 101 -2.38 10.15 19.22
CA GLY A 101 -2.66 8.96 18.42
C GLY A 101 -4.17 8.66 18.26
N PRO A 102 -4.60 7.98 17.19
CA PRO A 102 -5.95 7.40 17.09
C PRO A 102 -6.31 6.47 18.27
N SER A 103 -7.59 6.14 18.41
CA SER A 103 -8.05 5.29 19.53
C SER A 103 -7.40 3.92 19.50
N GLU A 104 -6.79 3.51 20.62
CA GLU A 104 -6.33 2.14 20.85
C GLU A 104 -7.52 1.16 20.76
N ASP A 105 -7.35 0.02 20.08
CA ASP A 105 -8.37 -1.03 20.02
C ASP A 105 -8.48 -1.84 21.33
N GLY A 106 -7.53 -1.64 22.24
CA GLY A 106 -7.44 -2.28 23.55
C GLY A 106 -7.01 -3.75 23.51
N PHE A 107 -6.66 -4.30 22.34
CA PHE A 107 -6.39 -5.73 22.19
C PHE A 107 -5.18 -6.17 23.04
N ALA A 108 -4.11 -5.38 23.04
CA ALA A 108 -2.86 -5.72 23.73
C ALA A 108 -2.84 -5.37 25.23
N ASP A 109 -3.87 -4.69 25.76
CA ASP A 109 -3.83 -4.08 27.10
C ASP A 109 -3.69 -5.08 28.25
N ASN A 110 -4.18 -6.30 28.04
CA ASN A 110 -4.19 -7.36 29.06
C ASN A 110 -3.32 -8.55 28.66
N LEU A 111 -2.49 -8.41 27.63
CA LEU A 111 -1.56 -9.45 27.21
C LEU A 111 -0.23 -9.28 27.95
N SER A 112 0.38 -10.40 28.33
CA SER A 112 1.73 -10.43 28.87
C SER A 112 2.65 -11.16 27.91
N ILE A 113 3.90 -10.70 27.83
CA ILE A 113 4.93 -11.41 27.08
C ILE A 113 5.44 -12.56 27.96
N PRO A 114 5.27 -13.84 27.57
CA PRO A 114 5.78 -14.96 28.34
C PRO A 114 7.31 -14.90 28.46
N THR A 115 7.84 -15.24 29.62
CA THR A 115 9.30 -15.20 29.89
C THR A 115 9.97 -16.55 29.70
N ASP A 116 9.19 -17.61 29.51
CA ASP A 116 9.61 -19.01 29.35
C ASP A 116 9.65 -19.48 27.89
N ILE A 117 9.27 -18.61 26.95
CA ILE A 117 9.26 -18.89 25.51
C ILE A 117 10.29 -18.00 24.81
N GLU A 118 11.12 -18.61 23.96
CA GLU A 118 12.04 -17.85 23.10
C GLU A 118 11.24 -17.09 22.03
N LEU A 119 11.42 -15.77 22.00
CA LEU A 119 10.81 -14.88 21.03
C LEU A 119 11.89 -14.25 20.16
N SER A 120 11.68 -14.30 18.85
CA SER A 120 12.48 -13.55 17.88
C SER A 120 11.90 -12.14 17.71
N GLU A 121 12.75 -11.19 17.31
CA GLU A 121 12.29 -9.88 16.85
C GLU A 121 12.18 -9.90 15.32
N PRO A 122 11.21 -9.20 14.71
CA PRO A 122 11.23 -8.94 13.28
C PRO A 122 12.53 -8.22 12.89
N GLU A 123 13.17 -8.65 11.80
CA GLU A 123 14.41 -8.02 11.35
C GLU A 123 14.12 -6.73 10.59
N THR A 124 14.89 -5.67 10.88
CA THR A 124 14.83 -4.45 10.09
C THR A 124 15.34 -4.72 8.68
N HIS A 125 14.46 -4.64 7.70
CA HIS A 125 14.86 -4.77 6.31
C HIS A 125 15.60 -3.51 5.88
N ALA A 126 16.86 -3.64 5.44
CA ALA A 126 17.61 -2.52 4.89
C ALA A 126 16.83 -1.95 3.69
N SER A 127 16.28 -0.75 3.86
CA SER A 127 15.48 -0.09 2.84
C SER A 127 16.30 0.00 1.53
N PRO A 128 15.76 -0.39 0.37
CA PRO A 128 16.52 -0.38 -0.90
C PRO A 128 16.89 1.03 -1.39
N LEU A 129 16.54 2.09 -0.63
CA LEU A 129 16.81 3.51 -0.91
C LEU A 129 18.30 3.91 -0.99
N GLY A 130 19.23 2.94 -0.97
CA GLY A 130 20.67 3.18 -1.12
C GLY A 130 21.42 2.16 -1.98
N VAL A 131 20.72 1.29 -2.71
CA VAL A 131 21.36 0.22 -3.48
C VAL A 131 21.83 0.74 -4.84
N THR A 132 23.11 0.53 -5.15
CA THR A 132 23.76 0.82 -6.43
C THR A 132 23.20 -0.03 -7.59
N SER A 133 23.26 0.49 -8.81
CA SER A 133 22.61 0.00 -10.04
C SER A 133 23.00 -1.41 -10.54
N GLU A 134 23.82 -2.18 -9.81
CA GLU A 134 24.48 -3.37 -10.35
C GLU A 134 23.64 -4.66 -10.32
N GLN A 135 22.44 -4.64 -9.73
CA GLN A 135 21.57 -5.83 -9.64
C GLN A 135 20.08 -5.48 -9.80
N GLN A 136 19.75 -4.73 -10.86
CA GLN A 136 18.36 -4.47 -11.25
C GLN A 136 17.83 -5.60 -12.15
N ASP A 137 16.55 -5.97 -12.00
CA ASP A 137 15.92 -6.87 -12.96
C ASP A 137 15.74 -6.19 -14.33
N GLU A 138 15.71 -6.99 -15.40
CA GLU A 138 15.68 -6.46 -16.77
C GLU A 138 14.42 -5.62 -17.07
N LEU A 139 13.26 -5.95 -16.50
CA LEU A 139 12.07 -5.13 -16.67
C LEU A 139 12.26 -3.77 -15.99
N GLN A 140 12.72 -3.76 -14.73
CA GLN A 140 13.02 -2.51 -14.02
C GLN A 140 13.96 -1.63 -14.83
N LYS A 141 15.05 -2.21 -15.36
CA LYS A 141 16.02 -1.50 -16.20
C LYS A 141 15.38 -0.92 -17.46
N MET A 142 14.54 -1.70 -18.17
CA MET A 142 13.86 -1.25 -19.38
C MET A 142 12.85 -0.13 -19.10
N VAL A 143 12.10 -0.23 -18.00
CA VAL A 143 11.15 0.83 -17.58
C VAL A 143 11.89 2.10 -17.18
N ARG A 144 12.98 2.01 -16.40
CA ARG A 144 13.79 3.19 -16.04
C ARG A 144 14.39 3.85 -17.27
N ALA A 145 14.98 3.08 -18.18
CA ALA A 145 15.52 3.60 -19.44
C ALA A 145 14.44 4.24 -20.34
N ALA A 146 13.19 3.75 -20.28
CA ALA A 146 12.07 4.38 -20.98
C ALA A 146 11.66 5.71 -20.33
N LEU A 147 11.70 5.81 -19.00
CA LEU A 147 11.36 7.02 -18.25
C LEU A 147 12.39 8.14 -18.39
N GLU A 148 13.66 7.82 -18.60
CA GLU A 148 14.74 8.80 -18.84
C GLU A 148 14.57 9.61 -20.14
N LYS A 149 13.81 9.09 -21.11
CA LYS A 149 13.56 9.78 -22.39
C LYS A 149 12.46 10.83 -22.23
N PRO A 150 12.52 12.00 -22.88
CA PRO A 150 11.42 12.98 -22.86
C PRO A 150 10.09 12.43 -23.36
N GLY A 151 8.98 12.87 -22.76
CA GLY A 151 7.59 12.49 -23.10
C GLY A 151 7.18 12.84 -24.53
N GLY A 152 6.68 11.87 -25.28
CA GLY A 152 5.95 12.05 -26.53
C GLY A 152 4.43 12.13 -26.34
N GLN A 153 3.72 12.37 -27.46
CA GLN A 153 2.27 12.62 -27.48
C GLN A 153 1.45 11.42 -27.98
N SER A 154 2.07 10.45 -28.64
CA SER A 154 1.37 9.31 -29.25
C SER A 154 1.19 8.19 -28.24
N SER A 155 -0.03 8.01 -27.73
CA SER A 155 -0.38 6.94 -26.78
C SER A 155 -0.48 5.54 -27.41
N GLN A 156 -0.36 5.42 -28.73
CA GLN A 156 -0.44 4.13 -29.41
C GLN A 156 0.74 3.22 -29.08
N PHE A 157 0.48 1.91 -29.02
CA PHE A 157 1.51 0.89 -28.82
C PHE A 157 1.20 -0.37 -29.65
N VAL A 158 2.18 -1.26 -29.78
CA VAL A 158 2.02 -2.56 -30.46
C VAL A 158 2.02 -3.68 -29.40
N PRO A 159 0.92 -4.43 -29.22
CA PRO A 159 0.81 -5.51 -28.23
C PRO A 159 1.44 -6.82 -28.74
N SER A 160 2.68 -6.78 -29.25
CA SER A 160 3.33 -7.95 -29.84
C SER A 160 4.16 -8.70 -28.81
N MET A 161 3.72 -9.90 -28.43
CA MET A 161 4.42 -10.81 -27.52
C MET A 161 4.29 -12.28 -28.00
N PRO A 162 4.72 -12.60 -29.23
CA PRO A 162 4.56 -13.93 -29.80
C PRO A 162 5.27 -15.00 -28.97
N SER A 163 6.40 -14.70 -28.33
CA SER A 163 7.15 -15.68 -27.55
C SER A 163 6.44 -16.03 -26.24
N LEU A 164 5.77 -15.07 -25.59
CA LEU A 164 4.90 -15.33 -24.44
C LEU A 164 3.69 -16.18 -24.85
N ARG A 165 3.05 -15.85 -25.99
CA ARG A 165 1.96 -16.67 -26.52
C ARG A 165 2.42 -18.12 -26.73
N SER A 166 3.53 -18.34 -27.45
CA SER A 166 4.09 -19.67 -27.68
C SER A 166 4.48 -20.38 -26.38
N ALA A 167 5.04 -19.68 -25.39
CA ALA A 167 5.34 -20.26 -24.08
C ALA A 167 4.08 -20.78 -23.39
N ALA A 168 3.02 -19.97 -23.38
CA ALA A 168 1.76 -20.33 -22.75
C ALA A 168 0.96 -21.41 -23.50
N THR A 169 1.12 -21.54 -24.83
CA THR A 169 0.37 -22.50 -25.64
C THR A 169 1.12 -23.80 -25.92
N ASP A 170 2.42 -23.71 -26.21
CA ASP A 170 3.21 -24.83 -26.72
C ASP A 170 3.91 -25.58 -25.57
N HIS A 171 4.13 -24.89 -24.45
CA HIS A 171 4.78 -25.44 -23.25
C HIS A 171 4.04 -25.05 -21.94
N PRO A 172 2.71 -25.26 -21.84
CA PRO A 172 1.89 -24.70 -20.75
C PRO A 172 2.36 -25.12 -19.34
N ASP A 173 2.76 -26.38 -19.17
CA ASP A 173 3.19 -26.89 -17.86
C ASP A 173 4.55 -26.33 -17.43
N LEU A 174 5.52 -26.29 -18.36
CA LEU A 174 6.84 -25.71 -18.10
C LEU A 174 6.77 -24.20 -17.90
N PHE A 175 5.91 -23.51 -18.66
CA PHE A 175 5.64 -22.09 -18.50
C PHE A 175 5.07 -21.79 -17.10
N ARG A 176 4.05 -22.53 -16.66
CA ARG A 176 3.48 -22.35 -15.31
C ARG A 176 4.51 -22.62 -14.22
N ALA A 177 5.23 -23.73 -14.33
CA ALA A 177 6.30 -24.06 -13.38
C ALA A 177 7.41 -23.00 -13.35
N TYR A 178 7.76 -22.41 -14.50
CA TYR A 178 8.76 -21.36 -14.61
C TYR A 178 8.30 -20.09 -13.88
N VAL A 179 7.06 -19.66 -14.11
CA VAL A 179 6.49 -18.48 -13.46
C VAL A 179 6.37 -18.69 -11.94
N GLU A 180 6.00 -19.88 -11.48
CA GLU A 180 5.97 -20.23 -10.04
C GLU A 180 7.37 -20.31 -9.40
N ALA A 181 8.38 -20.71 -10.18
CA ALA A 181 9.75 -20.85 -9.69
C ALA A 181 10.55 -19.55 -9.72
N SER A 182 10.18 -18.61 -10.58
CA SER A 182 10.93 -17.36 -10.78
C SER A 182 10.68 -16.37 -9.64
N PRO A 183 11.72 -15.88 -8.95
CA PRO A 183 11.61 -14.81 -7.95
C PRO A 183 10.99 -13.50 -8.47
N ASP A 184 11.00 -13.31 -9.79
CA ASP A 184 10.51 -12.08 -10.44
C ASP A 184 8.97 -12.05 -10.49
N TRP A 185 8.31 -13.18 -10.20
CA TRP A 185 6.86 -13.32 -10.23
C TRP A 185 6.33 -13.65 -8.84
N HIS A 186 5.25 -12.98 -8.45
CA HIS A 186 4.43 -13.41 -7.33
C HIS A 186 3.23 -14.18 -7.88
N VAL A 187 3.18 -15.49 -7.68
CA VAL A 187 2.04 -16.30 -8.08
C VAL A 187 1.07 -16.45 -6.91
N PHE A 188 -0.19 -16.08 -7.11
CA PHE A 188 -1.22 -16.13 -6.08
C PHE A 188 -2.58 -16.55 -6.67
N GLY A 189 -3.50 -16.94 -5.80
CA GLY A 189 -4.84 -17.38 -6.17
C GLY A 189 -5.91 -16.49 -5.57
N GLU A 190 -6.85 -16.02 -6.38
CA GLU A 190 -7.97 -15.20 -5.93
C GLU A 190 -9.26 -15.59 -6.66
N SER A 191 -10.36 -15.76 -5.91
CA SER A 191 -11.65 -16.18 -6.45
C SER A 191 -11.59 -17.44 -7.34
N GLY A 192 -10.69 -18.37 -6.99
CA GLY A 192 -10.48 -19.63 -7.72
C GLY A 192 -9.65 -19.52 -9.01
N ASN A 193 -9.04 -18.36 -9.30
CA ASN A 193 -8.19 -18.14 -10.47
C ASN A 193 -6.75 -17.83 -10.06
N HIS A 194 -5.80 -18.17 -10.94
CA HIS A 194 -4.38 -17.98 -10.73
C HIS A 194 -3.85 -16.74 -11.47
N PHE A 195 -3.00 -16.00 -10.78
CA PHE A 195 -2.39 -14.79 -11.30
C PHE A 195 -0.90 -14.78 -10.96
N ALA A 196 -0.10 -14.16 -11.82
CA ALA A 196 1.30 -13.88 -11.55
C ALA A 196 1.56 -12.39 -11.71
N SER A 197 1.79 -11.68 -10.60
CA SER A 197 2.15 -10.26 -10.65
C SER A 197 3.66 -10.10 -10.72
N ARG A 198 4.11 -9.24 -11.62
CA ARG A 198 5.53 -8.95 -11.77
C ARG A 198 6.07 -8.17 -10.58
N ARG A 199 7.27 -8.53 -10.12
CA ARG A 199 8.00 -7.84 -9.05
C ARG A 199 9.19 -7.08 -9.63
N TRP A 200 9.57 -6.00 -8.95
CA TRP A 200 10.87 -5.35 -9.17
C TRP A 200 11.87 -5.90 -8.16
N SER A 201 13.08 -6.18 -8.60
CA SER A 201 14.17 -6.62 -7.73
C SER A 201 15.09 -5.46 -7.38
N TYR A 202 15.43 -5.33 -6.11
CA TYR A 202 16.40 -4.34 -5.63
C TYR A 202 17.53 -5.08 -4.93
N ALA A 203 18.76 -5.02 -5.47
CA ALA A 203 19.89 -5.81 -4.97
C ALA A 203 19.66 -7.33 -5.03
N GLY A 204 18.87 -7.81 -5.99
CA GLY A 204 18.47 -9.21 -6.05
C GLY A 204 17.41 -9.64 -5.03
N ASP A 205 16.87 -8.71 -4.23
CA ASP A 205 15.72 -8.95 -3.35
C ASP A 205 14.41 -8.50 -4.03
N PRO A 206 13.49 -9.43 -4.34
CA PRO A 206 12.22 -9.08 -4.95
C PRO A 206 11.38 -8.21 -4.00
N GLY A 207 11.03 -7.03 -4.51
CA GLY A 207 10.09 -6.13 -3.87
C GLY A 207 8.72 -6.76 -3.79
N ASP A 208 8.10 -6.63 -2.62
CA ASP A 208 6.71 -7.01 -2.43
C ASP A 208 5.88 -5.76 -2.21
N THR A 209 4.90 -5.57 -3.09
CA THR A 209 4.05 -4.39 -3.17
C THR A 209 2.60 -4.81 -3.22
N LEU A 210 1.71 -3.90 -2.81
CA LEU A 210 0.27 -4.12 -2.79
C LEU A 210 -0.22 -4.57 -4.18
N HIS A 211 -0.54 -5.85 -4.34
CA HIS A 211 -1.01 -6.46 -5.58
C HIS A 211 -0.10 -6.23 -6.81
N GLY A 212 1.22 -6.12 -6.61
CA GLY A 212 2.20 -5.95 -7.68
C GLY A 212 2.27 -4.56 -8.30
N TYR A 213 1.67 -3.54 -7.67
CA TYR A 213 1.87 -2.15 -8.09
C TYR A 213 3.29 -1.69 -7.83
N ILE A 214 3.92 -1.08 -8.82
CA ILE A 214 5.24 -0.47 -8.72
C ILE A 214 5.07 1.02 -8.94
N SER A 215 5.60 1.85 -8.05
CA SER A 215 5.47 3.30 -8.15
C SER A 215 6.72 4.03 -7.71
N ASP A 216 6.97 5.18 -8.34
CA ASP A 216 7.94 6.18 -7.91
C ASP A 216 7.29 7.55 -8.08
N PHE A 217 7.09 8.26 -6.97
CA PHE A 217 6.47 9.59 -6.92
C PHE A 217 7.42 10.65 -6.32
N GLY A 218 8.72 10.35 -6.28
CA GLY A 218 9.74 11.21 -5.66
C GLY A 218 10.79 11.73 -6.62
N GLY A 219 10.78 11.28 -7.89
CA GLY A 219 11.76 11.64 -8.92
C GLY A 219 11.21 12.58 -10.00
N GLY A 220 12.04 12.94 -10.97
CA GLY A 220 11.62 13.76 -12.13
C GLY A 220 10.66 13.07 -13.11
N SER A 221 10.19 11.86 -12.79
CA SER A 221 9.35 11.02 -13.66
C SER A 221 8.35 10.22 -12.82
N ASP A 222 7.32 10.88 -12.31
CA ASP A 222 6.27 10.22 -11.53
C ASP A 222 5.58 9.13 -12.36
N PHE A 223 5.47 7.94 -11.78
CA PHE A 223 4.74 6.84 -12.40
C PHE A 223 4.19 5.83 -11.39
N GLN A 224 3.19 5.10 -11.86
CA GLN A 224 2.75 3.85 -11.25
C GLN A 224 2.45 2.84 -12.36
N THR A 225 2.85 1.59 -12.19
CA THR A 225 2.62 0.53 -13.17
C THR A 225 2.32 -0.79 -12.49
N ARG A 226 1.69 -1.69 -13.22
CA ARG A 226 1.55 -3.08 -12.84
C ARG A 226 1.51 -3.96 -14.08
N CYS A 227 2.20 -5.08 -14.01
CA CYS A 227 2.11 -6.16 -14.99
C CYS A 227 1.60 -7.42 -14.28
N LEU A 228 0.52 -8.00 -14.81
CA LEU A 228 -0.11 -9.21 -14.28
C LEU A 228 -0.37 -10.20 -15.40
N ILE A 229 0.13 -11.43 -15.26
CA ILE A 229 -0.28 -12.55 -16.11
C ILE A 229 -1.48 -13.22 -15.45
N CYS A 230 -2.62 -13.18 -16.12
CA CYS A 230 -3.83 -13.90 -15.76
C CYS A 230 -3.75 -15.31 -16.33
N LEU A 231 -3.21 -16.24 -15.54
CA LEU A 231 -2.88 -17.60 -15.97
C LEU A 231 -4.11 -18.39 -16.42
N ASP A 232 -5.28 -18.07 -15.87
CA ASP A 232 -6.55 -18.77 -16.17
C ASP A 232 -7.49 -17.97 -17.07
N ARG A 233 -6.98 -16.90 -17.71
CA ARG A 233 -7.76 -16.03 -18.64
C ARG A 233 -9.03 -15.48 -17.98
N LYS A 234 -8.88 -15.02 -16.75
CA LYS A 234 -9.88 -14.23 -16.01
C LYS A 234 -9.24 -12.93 -15.57
N PRO A 235 -9.97 -11.80 -15.61
CA PRO A 235 -9.44 -10.55 -15.09
C PRO A 235 -9.33 -10.66 -13.57
N TRP A 236 -8.26 -10.13 -13.00
CA TRP A 236 -8.07 -10.09 -11.55
C TRP A 236 -8.96 -9.03 -10.89
N SER A 237 -9.02 -7.85 -11.51
CA SER A 237 -9.66 -6.70 -10.90
C SER A 237 -11.08 -6.43 -11.41
N ARG A 238 -11.87 -5.75 -10.58
CA ARG A 238 -13.19 -5.21 -10.94
C ARG A 238 -13.14 -3.93 -11.80
N TYR A 239 -11.94 -3.41 -12.07
CA TYR A 239 -11.80 -2.17 -12.83
C TYR A 239 -12.07 -2.44 -14.31
N SER A 240 -12.59 -1.43 -15.00
CA SER A 240 -12.74 -1.48 -16.46
C SER A 240 -11.36 -1.67 -17.10
N VAL A 241 -11.26 -2.60 -18.05
CA VAL A 241 -10.04 -2.91 -18.77
C VAL A 241 -10.35 -3.05 -20.26
N GLN A 242 -9.52 -2.45 -21.10
CA GLN A 242 -9.66 -2.57 -22.54
C GLN A 242 -9.04 -3.88 -23.00
N HIS A 243 -9.84 -4.77 -23.60
CA HIS A 243 -9.35 -6.01 -24.18
C HIS A 243 -8.73 -5.75 -25.55
N VAL A 244 -7.52 -6.26 -25.77
CA VAL A 244 -6.80 -6.16 -27.03
C VAL A 244 -6.22 -7.52 -27.40
N GLN A 245 -6.21 -7.84 -28.69
CA GLN A 245 -5.56 -9.06 -29.17
C GLN A 245 -4.06 -8.83 -29.32
N GLU A 246 -3.25 -9.82 -28.94
CA GLU A 246 -1.82 -9.82 -29.25
C GLU A 246 -1.62 -9.75 -30.78
N GLY A 247 -0.66 -8.95 -31.22
CA GLY A 247 -0.35 -8.83 -32.64
C GLY A 247 0.54 -7.64 -33.00
N THR A 248 0.77 -7.47 -34.30
CA THR A 248 1.71 -6.48 -34.85
C THR A 248 1.07 -5.14 -35.22
N HIS A 249 -0.24 -5.00 -35.02
CA HIS A 249 -0.97 -3.77 -35.33
C HIS A 249 -0.94 -2.77 -34.17
N LEU A 250 -0.91 -1.48 -34.51
CA LEU A 250 -1.02 -0.41 -33.52
C LEU A 250 -2.40 -0.43 -32.85
N VAL A 251 -2.39 -0.30 -31.54
CA VAL A 251 -3.58 -0.17 -30.69
C VAL A 251 -3.60 1.21 -30.05
N GLN A 252 -4.76 1.85 -30.10
CA GLN A 252 -5.05 3.05 -29.35
C GLN A 252 -5.63 2.65 -27.98
N PRO A 253 -4.91 2.89 -26.86
CA PRO A 253 -5.44 2.62 -25.54
C PRO A 253 -6.57 3.58 -25.18
N ASP A 254 -7.53 3.09 -24.40
CA ASP A 254 -8.46 3.94 -23.68
C ASP A 254 -7.70 4.69 -22.57
N MET A 255 -7.74 6.02 -22.63
CA MET A 255 -6.99 6.91 -21.73
C MET A 255 -7.93 7.56 -20.72
N THR A 256 -7.50 7.56 -19.46
CA THR A 256 -8.14 8.28 -18.35
C THR A 256 -7.10 9.07 -17.57
N GLU A 257 -7.51 9.76 -16.50
CA GLU A 257 -6.60 10.41 -15.56
C GLU A 257 -6.76 9.79 -14.17
N GLY A 258 -5.63 9.48 -13.53
CA GLY A 258 -5.57 8.95 -12.17
C GLY A 258 -4.31 9.44 -11.48
N ASN A 259 -4.41 9.84 -10.21
CA ASN A 259 -3.31 10.49 -9.47
C ASN A 259 -2.70 11.71 -10.20
N SER A 260 -3.52 12.45 -10.97
CA SER A 260 -3.08 13.55 -11.84
C SER A 260 -2.08 13.13 -12.93
N LEU A 261 -2.04 11.83 -13.26
CA LEU A 261 -1.22 11.23 -14.32
C LEU A 261 -2.11 10.63 -15.41
N GLN A 262 -1.54 10.50 -16.62
CA GLN A 262 -2.20 9.84 -17.73
C GLN A 262 -2.26 8.33 -17.46
N GLU A 263 -3.48 7.79 -17.37
CA GLU A 263 -3.76 6.41 -17.01
C GLU A 263 -4.25 5.60 -18.22
N SER A 264 -3.82 4.35 -18.32
CA SER A 264 -4.39 3.34 -19.21
C SER A 264 -4.37 1.97 -18.54
N ARG A 265 -5.35 1.13 -18.87
CA ARG A 265 -5.38 -0.28 -18.46
C ARG A 265 -5.79 -1.17 -19.61
N VAL A 266 -4.87 -2.02 -20.04
CA VAL A 266 -5.07 -2.92 -21.19
C VAL A 266 -4.93 -4.38 -20.75
N MET A 267 -5.77 -5.25 -21.31
CA MET A 267 -5.71 -6.70 -21.17
C MET A 267 -5.35 -7.28 -22.53
N ILE A 268 -4.11 -7.74 -22.69
CA ILE A 268 -3.60 -8.31 -23.94
C ILE A 268 -3.82 -9.81 -23.95
N GLU A 269 -4.59 -10.31 -24.91
CA GLU A 269 -4.90 -11.73 -25.05
C GLU A 269 -3.76 -12.47 -25.77
N CYS A 270 -2.99 -13.24 -25.03
CA CYS A 270 -1.79 -13.96 -25.51
C CYS A 270 -2.05 -15.47 -25.64
N GLY A 271 -3.17 -15.86 -26.25
CA GLY A 271 -3.55 -17.26 -26.47
C GLY A 271 -3.88 -18.02 -25.18
N GLY A 272 -2.87 -18.61 -24.55
CA GLY A 272 -2.99 -19.43 -23.33
C GLY A 272 -3.18 -18.62 -22.05
N VAL A 273 -2.80 -17.34 -22.05
CA VAL A 273 -2.91 -16.41 -20.91
C VAL A 273 -3.40 -15.04 -21.37
N TRP A 274 -3.83 -14.21 -20.42
CA TRP A 274 -3.99 -12.78 -20.65
C TRP A 274 -2.97 -11.98 -19.85
N VAL A 275 -2.56 -10.82 -20.36
CA VAL A 275 -1.61 -9.92 -19.69
C VAL A 275 -2.30 -8.59 -19.41
N GLU A 276 -2.52 -8.28 -18.14
CA GLU A 276 -2.97 -6.95 -17.72
C GLU A 276 -1.74 -6.05 -17.58
N ILE A 277 -1.76 -4.91 -18.26
CA ILE A 277 -0.80 -3.83 -18.05
C ILE A 277 -1.58 -2.58 -17.64
N PHE A 278 -1.24 -2.09 -16.45
CA PHE A 278 -1.68 -0.80 -15.94
C PHE A 278 -0.52 0.17 -16.01
N GLU A 279 -0.75 1.38 -16.52
CA GLU A 279 0.23 2.46 -16.52
C GLU A 279 -0.42 3.78 -16.15
N GLN A 280 0.15 4.44 -15.14
CA GLN A 280 0.04 5.87 -14.87
C GLN A 280 1.41 6.50 -15.08
N SER A 281 1.50 7.47 -15.97
CA SER A 281 2.74 8.21 -16.21
C SER A 281 2.43 9.64 -16.68
N SER A 282 3.41 10.53 -16.57
CA SER A 282 3.23 11.96 -16.88
C SER A 282 2.94 12.25 -18.36
N ALA A 283 3.39 11.37 -19.26
CA ALA A 283 3.22 11.49 -20.69
C ALA A 283 2.21 10.47 -21.24
N PRO A 284 1.43 10.82 -22.28
CA PRO A 284 0.43 9.92 -22.84
C PRO A 284 1.03 8.70 -23.56
N GLU A 285 2.31 8.72 -23.96
CA GLU A 285 2.88 7.78 -24.93
C GLU A 285 2.98 6.29 -24.55
N ARG A 286 2.57 5.92 -23.34
CA ARG A 286 2.56 4.53 -22.84
C ARG A 286 3.93 3.84 -22.90
N ARG A 287 4.98 4.60 -22.60
CA ARG A 287 6.38 4.14 -22.60
C ARG A 287 6.61 2.95 -21.67
N ILE A 288 5.91 2.89 -20.53
CA ILE A 288 6.08 1.82 -19.56
C ILE A 288 5.42 0.55 -20.09
N THR A 289 4.26 0.68 -20.71
CA THR A 289 3.54 -0.40 -21.40
C THR A 289 4.41 -0.98 -22.51
N GLN A 290 4.99 -0.13 -23.36
CA GLN A 290 5.91 -0.56 -24.42
C GLN A 290 7.15 -1.28 -23.86
N ALA A 291 7.77 -0.73 -22.80
CA ALA A 291 8.91 -1.36 -22.14
C ALA A 291 8.54 -2.72 -21.51
N THR A 292 7.35 -2.81 -20.92
CA THR A 292 6.83 -4.04 -20.31
C THR A 292 6.61 -5.12 -21.36
N ILE A 293 5.97 -4.78 -22.48
CA ILE A 293 5.76 -5.68 -23.62
C ILE A 293 7.10 -6.21 -24.14
N ALA A 294 8.06 -5.31 -24.36
CA ALA A 294 9.38 -5.70 -24.85
C ALA A 294 10.15 -6.57 -23.85
N ALA A 295 10.02 -6.32 -22.55
CA ALA A 295 10.65 -7.13 -21.52
C ALA A 295 10.05 -8.53 -21.44
N LEU A 296 8.72 -8.66 -21.52
CA LEU A 296 8.04 -9.95 -21.55
C LEU A 296 8.41 -10.73 -22.80
N GLU A 297 8.39 -10.10 -23.97
CA GLU A 297 8.78 -10.75 -25.22
C GLU A 297 10.22 -11.26 -25.14
N LYS A 298 11.16 -10.47 -24.60
CA LYS A 298 12.55 -10.90 -24.40
C LYS A 298 12.65 -12.09 -23.44
N GLU A 299 12.05 -12.00 -22.26
CA GLU A 299 12.09 -13.07 -21.25
C GLU A 299 11.55 -14.39 -21.81
N PHE A 300 10.41 -14.34 -22.51
CA PHE A 300 9.82 -15.55 -23.05
C PHE A 300 10.48 -16.02 -24.35
N ALA A 301 11.13 -15.15 -25.13
CA ALA A 301 11.99 -15.58 -26.24
C ALA A 301 13.22 -16.36 -25.75
N GLU A 302 13.79 -15.95 -24.61
CA GLU A 302 14.88 -16.70 -23.95
C GLU A 302 14.37 -18.04 -23.40
N PHE A 303 13.21 -18.06 -22.74
CA PHE A 303 12.55 -19.30 -22.29
C PHE A 303 12.32 -20.30 -23.44
N GLN A 304 11.89 -19.82 -24.60
CA GLN A 304 11.60 -20.67 -25.77
C GLN A 304 12.83 -21.39 -26.35
N GLN A 305 14.06 -20.93 -26.06
CA GLN A 305 15.27 -21.59 -26.57
C GLN A 305 15.48 -22.95 -25.92
N ASP A 306 15.24 -23.05 -24.61
CA ASP A 306 15.28 -24.29 -23.83
C ASP A 306 14.39 -24.14 -22.58
N PRO A 307 13.08 -24.48 -22.68
CA PRO A 307 12.13 -24.33 -21.58
C PRO A 307 12.53 -25.07 -20.29
N ALA A 308 13.18 -26.23 -20.42
CA ALA A 308 13.60 -27.03 -19.27
C ALA A 308 14.80 -26.40 -18.55
N ALA A 309 15.79 -25.92 -19.31
CA ALA A 309 16.92 -25.19 -18.74
C ALA A 309 16.48 -23.85 -18.11
N ALA A 310 15.55 -23.13 -18.73
CA ALA A 310 14.99 -21.89 -18.18
C ALA A 310 14.27 -22.12 -16.84
N LEU A 311 13.46 -23.18 -16.73
CA LEU A 311 12.84 -23.59 -15.48
C LEU A 311 13.89 -23.90 -14.40
N GLU A 312 14.93 -24.66 -14.73
CA GLU A 312 15.98 -25.01 -13.77
C GLU A 312 16.77 -23.78 -13.33
N GLN A 313 17.00 -22.83 -14.22
CA GLN A 313 17.60 -21.53 -13.88
C GLN A 313 16.71 -20.75 -12.91
N ALA A 314 15.39 -20.69 -13.15
CA ALA A 314 14.44 -20.05 -12.25
C ALA A 314 14.46 -20.70 -10.85
N ARG A 315 14.42 -22.03 -10.79
CA ARG A 315 14.56 -22.80 -9.53
C ARG A 315 15.88 -22.51 -8.82
N SER A 316 16.98 -22.43 -9.56
CA SER A 316 18.29 -22.10 -9.00
C SER A 316 18.30 -20.72 -8.36
N ARG A 317 17.71 -19.71 -9.02
CA ARG A 317 17.57 -18.37 -8.45
C ARG A 317 16.68 -18.36 -7.20
N SER A 318 15.60 -19.16 -7.19
CA SER A 318 14.75 -19.29 -5.99
C SER A 318 15.47 -19.98 -4.83
N ARG A 319 16.30 -21.00 -5.08
CA ARG A 319 17.16 -21.62 -4.05
C ARG A 319 18.21 -20.63 -3.52
N GLU A 320 18.81 -19.82 -4.39
CA GLU A 320 19.72 -18.76 -3.98
C GLU A 320 19.01 -17.73 -3.10
N LEU A 321 17.80 -17.31 -3.49
CA LEU A 321 16.97 -16.41 -2.69
C LEU A 321 16.66 -17.03 -1.31
N ALA A 322 16.31 -18.32 -1.25
CA ALA A 322 16.08 -19.03 0.01
C ALA A 322 17.29 -18.94 0.94
N ARG A 323 18.51 -19.11 0.41
CA ARG A 323 19.76 -19.00 1.18
C ARG A 323 20.04 -17.58 1.64
N LYS A 324 19.79 -16.59 0.78
CA LYS A 324 20.00 -15.16 1.10
C LYS A 324 19.03 -14.66 2.18
N LEU A 325 17.79 -15.11 2.12
CA LEU A 325 16.73 -14.67 3.02
C LEU A 325 16.56 -15.57 4.25
N ALA A 326 17.25 -16.71 4.32
CA ALA A 326 17.29 -17.52 5.53
C ALA A 326 17.84 -16.67 6.69
N SER A 327 17.19 -16.75 7.85
CA SER A 327 17.65 -16.04 9.05
C SER A 327 19.05 -16.52 9.48
N ALA A 328 19.71 -15.78 10.37
CA ALA A 328 21.06 -16.11 10.83
C ALA A 328 21.20 -17.53 11.44
N ASP A 329 20.11 -18.06 12.00
CA ASP A 329 19.97 -19.42 12.54
C ASP A 329 19.46 -20.45 11.51
N ASN A 330 19.36 -20.06 10.23
CA ASN A 330 18.85 -20.86 9.11
C ASN A 330 17.40 -21.36 9.28
N HIS A 331 16.61 -20.62 10.05
CA HIS A 331 15.18 -20.91 10.24
C HIS A 331 14.41 -20.67 8.91
N PRO A 332 13.45 -21.55 8.56
CA PRO A 332 12.69 -21.45 7.30
C PRO A 332 11.69 -20.28 7.21
N ILE A 333 11.55 -19.50 8.29
CA ILE A 333 10.63 -18.38 8.40
C ILE A 333 11.39 -17.22 9.01
N LEU A 334 11.29 -16.07 8.36
CA LEU A 334 11.76 -14.79 8.86
C LEU A 334 10.65 -13.75 8.69
N LEU A 335 10.41 -12.95 9.74
CA LEU A 335 9.60 -11.74 9.64
C LEU A 335 10.50 -10.54 9.53
N LEU A 336 10.13 -9.64 8.63
CA LEU A 336 10.79 -8.37 8.41
C LEU A 336 9.84 -7.24 8.77
N GLU A 337 10.40 -6.16 9.31
CA GLU A 337 9.66 -4.94 9.56
C GLU A 337 9.20 -4.29 8.25
N GLY A 338 7.95 -3.81 8.25
CA GLY A 338 7.40 -2.97 7.19
C GLY A 338 7.69 -1.48 7.43
N MET A 339 6.99 -0.63 6.66
CA MET A 339 7.11 0.83 6.77
C MET A 339 6.62 1.38 8.11
N GLN A 340 5.75 0.64 8.79
CA GLN A 340 5.09 1.02 10.04
C GLN A 340 4.93 -0.22 10.92
N PRO A 341 4.90 -0.07 12.27
CA PRO A 341 4.59 -1.18 13.15
C PRO A 341 3.24 -1.82 12.80
N GLY A 342 3.14 -3.15 12.95
CA GLY A 342 1.99 -3.93 12.51
C GLY A 342 1.94 -4.25 11.01
N ILE A 343 2.76 -3.59 10.18
CA ILE A 343 2.99 -4.00 8.79
C ILE A 343 4.28 -4.81 8.75
N TYR A 344 4.22 -5.99 8.16
CA TYR A 344 5.33 -6.92 8.12
C TYR A 344 5.51 -7.49 6.72
N LYS A 345 6.68 -8.09 6.49
CA LYS A 345 6.89 -9.00 5.36
C LYS A 345 7.32 -10.35 5.91
N ALA A 346 6.71 -11.42 5.39
CA ALA A 346 7.14 -12.77 5.61
C ALA A 346 8.13 -13.17 4.52
N VAL A 347 9.17 -13.86 4.95
CA VAL A 347 10.10 -14.59 4.10
C VAL A 347 9.88 -16.06 4.35
N TYR A 348 9.76 -16.81 3.27
CA TYR A 348 9.72 -18.25 3.24
C TYR A 348 11.03 -18.80 2.66
N ALA A 349 11.63 -19.74 3.37
CA ALA A 349 12.71 -20.58 2.87
C ALA A 349 12.33 -22.05 3.11
N VAL A 350 11.35 -22.54 2.34
CA VAL A 350 10.71 -23.86 2.55
C VAL A 350 10.69 -24.66 1.24
N ASN A 351 10.48 -25.97 1.36
CA ASN A 351 10.09 -26.81 0.25
C ASN A 351 8.80 -27.55 0.62
N PRO A 352 7.68 -27.30 -0.09
CA PRO A 352 6.43 -27.97 0.21
C PRO A 352 6.41 -29.46 -0.20
N GLY A 353 7.34 -29.90 -1.06
CA GLY A 353 7.46 -31.29 -1.52
C GLY A 353 6.59 -31.67 -2.72
N GLU A 354 5.57 -30.85 -3.03
CA GLU A 354 4.64 -31.03 -4.15
C GLU A 354 4.02 -29.66 -4.55
N PRO A 355 3.35 -29.54 -5.72
CA PRO A 355 2.67 -28.31 -6.11
C PRO A 355 1.55 -27.89 -5.14
N GLY A 356 1.42 -26.59 -4.90
CA GLY A 356 0.36 -26.05 -4.05
C GLY A 356 0.62 -24.62 -3.58
N TYR A 357 -0.04 -24.24 -2.49
CA TYR A 357 0.05 -22.91 -1.90
C TYR A 357 0.68 -22.93 -0.52
N VAL A 358 1.57 -21.98 -0.26
CA VAL A 358 2.11 -21.67 1.06
C VAL A 358 1.49 -20.38 1.57
N TYR A 359 1.16 -20.32 2.86
CA TYR A 359 0.58 -19.12 3.49
C TYR A 359 0.87 -19.08 5.00
N LEU A 360 0.59 -17.94 5.64
CA LEU A 360 0.79 -17.76 7.07
C LEU A 360 -0.48 -17.90 7.89
N LYS A 361 -0.25 -18.42 9.08
CA LYS A 361 -1.16 -18.43 10.21
C LYS A 361 -0.47 -17.75 11.39
N ALA A 362 -1.12 -16.77 12.03
CA ALA A 362 -0.61 -16.14 13.25
C ALA A 362 -1.60 -16.30 14.42
N TYR A 363 -1.05 -16.48 15.61
CA TYR A 363 -1.79 -16.63 16.86
C TYR A 363 -1.11 -15.83 17.96
N GLU A 364 -1.87 -15.04 18.71
CA GLU A 364 -1.41 -14.51 19.99
C GLU A 364 -1.17 -15.67 20.96
N ILE A 365 -0.03 -15.67 21.66
CA ILE A 365 0.46 -16.87 22.36
C ILE A 365 -0.32 -17.17 23.66
N THR A 366 -0.71 -16.15 24.43
CA THR A 366 -1.27 -16.36 25.78
C THR A 366 -2.71 -16.88 25.75
N GLN A 367 -3.50 -16.44 24.79
CA GLN A 367 -4.91 -16.79 24.63
C GLN A 367 -5.15 -17.72 23.44
N GLY A 368 -4.16 -17.87 22.54
CA GLY A 368 -4.32 -18.63 21.31
C GLY A 368 -5.19 -17.91 20.28
N THR A 369 -5.40 -16.60 20.43
CA THR A 369 -6.30 -15.83 19.57
C THR A 369 -5.75 -15.73 18.16
N ARG A 370 -6.58 -16.08 17.18
CA ARG A 370 -6.23 -16.02 15.76
C ARG A 370 -6.09 -14.56 15.31
N LEU A 371 -4.95 -14.20 14.72
CA LEU A 371 -4.67 -12.83 14.29
C LEU A 371 -4.96 -12.65 12.80
N SER A 372 -5.71 -11.59 12.47
CA SER A 372 -5.96 -11.11 11.10
C SER A 372 -6.40 -12.21 10.13
N GLU A 373 -7.16 -13.19 10.61
CA GLU A 373 -7.34 -14.53 10.03
C GLU A 373 -7.39 -14.61 8.49
N SER A 374 -8.49 -14.14 7.88
CA SER A 374 -8.67 -14.22 6.43
C SER A 374 -7.71 -13.30 5.69
N ARG A 375 -7.50 -12.09 6.20
CA ARG A 375 -6.62 -11.09 5.58
C ARG A 375 -5.17 -11.54 5.53
N LEU A 376 -4.66 -12.14 6.60
CA LEU A 376 -3.32 -12.70 6.68
C LEU A 376 -3.19 -13.87 5.70
N THR A 377 -4.18 -14.77 5.70
CA THR A 377 -4.19 -15.90 4.77
C THR A 377 -4.14 -15.41 3.33
N ASP A 378 -5.05 -14.52 2.93
CA ASP A 378 -5.15 -14.01 1.57
C ASP A 378 -3.92 -13.20 1.15
N ALA A 379 -3.42 -12.33 2.04
CA ALA A 379 -2.26 -11.49 1.76
C ALA A 379 -0.94 -12.28 1.65
N THR A 380 -0.85 -13.44 2.30
CA THR A 380 0.40 -14.22 2.38
C THR A 380 0.39 -15.49 1.54
N LYS A 381 -0.75 -15.82 0.94
CA LYS A 381 -0.95 -17.01 0.12
C LYS A 381 -0.22 -16.88 -1.21
N THR A 382 0.77 -17.73 -1.41
CA THR A 382 1.63 -17.71 -2.58
C THR A 382 1.90 -19.12 -3.10
N ARG A 383 2.09 -19.28 -4.41
CA ARG A 383 2.64 -20.50 -5.01
C ARG A 383 4.12 -20.29 -5.22
N MET A 384 4.89 -21.35 -4.97
CA MET A 384 6.34 -21.32 -5.09
C MET A 384 6.86 -22.63 -5.67
N ALA A 385 8.12 -22.62 -6.11
CA ALA A 385 8.82 -23.82 -6.50
C ALA A 385 8.83 -24.89 -5.39
N TRP A 386 8.98 -26.13 -5.82
CA TRP A 386 9.01 -27.31 -4.98
C TRP A 386 9.94 -28.36 -5.58
N SER A 387 10.32 -29.33 -4.76
CA SER A 387 11.16 -30.45 -5.15
C SER A 387 10.82 -31.70 -4.33
N SER A 388 11.00 -32.88 -4.91
CA SER A 388 10.92 -34.14 -4.16
C SER A 388 12.11 -34.34 -3.21
N ASP A 389 13.19 -33.58 -3.41
CA ASP A 389 14.34 -33.58 -2.50
C ASP A 389 14.03 -32.72 -1.26
N PRO A 390 13.91 -33.33 -0.06
CA PRO A 390 13.56 -32.60 1.17
C PRO A 390 14.64 -31.61 1.63
N ASP A 391 15.87 -31.72 1.13
CA ASP A 391 16.97 -30.81 1.50
C ASP A 391 16.99 -29.52 0.68
N GLU A 392 16.25 -29.48 -0.44
CA GLU A 392 16.06 -28.24 -1.20
C GLU A 392 15.09 -27.29 -0.47
N ARG A 393 15.30 -25.98 -0.66
CA ARG A 393 14.42 -24.92 -0.16
C ARG A 393 14.30 -23.81 -1.19
N PHE A 394 13.11 -23.24 -1.30
CA PHE A 394 12.80 -22.18 -2.25
C PHE A 394 12.41 -20.91 -1.52
N GLY A 395 12.83 -19.78 -2.08
CA GLY A 395 12.67 -18.46 -1.49
C GLY A 395 11.40 -17.79 -2.00
N ALA A 396 10.58 -17.26 -1.10
CA ALA A 396 9.47 -16.38 -1.43
C ALA A 396 9.29 -15.31 -0.36
N LYS A 397 8.65 -14.20 -0.73
CA LYS A 397 8.40 -13.06 0.14
C LYS A 397 6.98 -12.56 -0.05
N THR A 398 6.36 -12.07 1.01
CA THR A 398 5.00 -11.52 0.95
C THR A 398 4.74 -10.56 2.10
N GLY A 399 4.01 -9.48 1.85
CA GLY A 399 3.68 -8.42 2.77
C GLY A 399 2.31 -8.64 3.38
N PHE A 400 2.14 -8.24 4.63
CA PHE A 400 0.88 -8.36 5.34
C PHE A 400 0.77 -7.33 6.47
N THR A 401 -0.43 -7.24 7.04
CA THR A 401 -0.73 -6.36 8.16
C THR A 401 -1.41 -7.16 9.25
N ILE A 402 -0.97 -6.98 10.49
CA ILE A 402 -1.65 -7.45 11.69
C ILE A 402 -2.51 -6.30 12.22
N TYR A 403 -3.81 -6.50 12.31
CA TYR A 403 -4.77 -5.46 12.68
C TYR A 403 -5.10 -5.43 14.17
N GLU A 404 -4.71 -6.46 14.92
CA GLU A 404 -4.95 -6.59 16.34
C GLU A 404 -3.82 -5.94 17.15
N GLY A 405 -4.16 -4.99 17.99
CA GLY A 405 -3.21 -4.26 18.83
C GLY A 405 -2.91 -2.86 18.31
N TYR A 406 -1.85 -2.27 18.85
CA TYR A 406 -1.52 -0.87 18.63
C TYR A 406 -0.02 -0.63 18.71
N TRP A 407 0.44 0.48 18.13
CA TRP A 407 1.85 0.86 18.17
C TRP A 407 2.34 1.08 19.60
N GLY A 408 3.55 0.60 19.90
CA GLY A 408 4.17 0.71 21.22
C GLY A 408 3.60 -0.24 22.28
N LYS A 409 2.69 -1.15 21.91
CA LYS A 409 2.16 -2.21 22.79
C LYS A 409 2.48 -3.60 22.22
N PRO A 410 3.75 -4.04 22.30
CA PRO A 410 4.15 -5.31 21.75
C PRO A 410 3.59 -6.48 22.54
N TYR A 411 3.27 -7.56 21.84
CA TYR A 411 2.82 -8.83 22.40
C TYR A 411 3.46 -10.01 21.67
N ALA A 412 3.36 -11.19 22.27
CA ALA A 412 3.97 -12.41 21.72
C ALA A 412 3.00 -13.12 20.76
N ALA A 413 3.47 -13.46 19.56
CA ALA A 413 2.69 -14.15 18.55
C ALA A 413 3.47 -15.33 17.94
N ARG A 414 2.80 -16.45 17.75
CA ARG A 414 3.30 -17.60 16.99
C ARG A 414 2.86 -17.48 15.54
N PHE A 415 3.83 -17.49 14.63
CA PHE A 415 3.61 -17.57 13.20
C PHE A 415 3.88 -18.99 12.71
N GLU A 416 2.97 -19.53 11.93
CA GLU A 416 3.02 -20.87 11.37
C GLU A 416 2.91 -20.76 9.85
N VAL A 417 3.80 -21.45 9.13
CA VAL A 417 3.71 -21.61 7.68
C VAL A 417 2.91 -22.87 7.39
N TRP A 418 1.87 -22.72 6.61
CA TRP A 418 0.97 -23.79 6.20
C TRP A 418 1.00 -24.00 4.70
N PHE A 419 0.72 -25.24 4.30
CA PHE A 419 0.73 -25.67 2.92
C PHE A 419 -0.59 -26.35 2.55
N ILE A 420 -1.15 -25.96 1.40
CA ILE A 420 -2.34 -26.55 0.78
C ILE A 420 -1.88 -27.24 -0.51
N PRO A 421 -1.83 -28.57 -0.55
CA PRO A 421 -1.42 -29.31 -1.75
C PRO A 421 -2.50 -29.30 -2.83
N ASP A 422 -2.08 -29.24 -4.10
CA ASP A 422 -2.99 -29.38 -5.25
C ASP A 422 -3.57 -30.80 -5.35
N SER A 423 -2.94 -31.79 -4.72
CA SER A 423 -3.39 -33.19 -4.69
C SER A 423 -4.70 -33.40 -3.91
N GLY A 424 -5.22 -32.38 -3.23
CA GLY A 424 -6.43 -32.45 -2.42
C GLY A 424 -6.23 -33.11 -1.06
N GLN A 425 -4.97 -33.43 -0.71
CA GLN A 425 -4.62 -33.89 0.64
C GLN A 425 -4.87 -32.77 1.67
N PRO A 426 -5.04 -33.11 2.97
CA PRO A 426 -5.22 -32.12 4.01
C PRO A 426 -4.07 -31.11 4.06
N GLU A 427 -4.40 -29.87 4.42
CA GLU A 427 -3.37 -28.87 4.67
C GLU A 427 -2.44 -29.29 5.82
N ARG A 428 -1.17 -28.89 5.73
CA ARG A 428 -0.14 -29.26 6.71
C ARG A 428 0.75 -28.07 7.08
N LYS A 429 1.19 -28.05 8.33
CA LYS A 429 2.18 -27.08 8.82
C LYS A 429 3.58 -27.48 8.35
N LEU A 430 4.31 -26.54 7.76
CA LEU A 430 5.70 -26.72 7.29
C LEU A 430 6.71 -26.23 8.33
N ALA A 431 6.41 -25.13 9.02
CA ALA A 431 7.29 -24.52 10.01
C ALA A 431 6.51 -23.60 10.95
N GLU A 432 7.13 -23.21 12.06
CA GLU A 432 6.59 -22.18 12.96
C GLU A 432 7.71 -21.43 13.66
N ARG A 433 7.45 -20.18 14.07
CA ARG A 433 8.36 -19.37 14.87
C ARG A 433 7.59 -18.36 15.70
N ASN A 434 8.08 -18.07 16.90
CA ASN A 434 7.49 -17.08 17.80
C ASN A 434 8.19 -15.74 17.63
N TYR A 435 7.38 -14.68 17.58
CA TYR A 435 7.84 -13.31 17.44
C TYR A 435 7.22 -12.42 18.49
N LYS A 436 7.94 -11.37 18.86
CA LYS A 436 7.35 -10.20 19.49
C LYS A 436 6.93 -9.23 18.39
N ILE A 437 5.65 -8.86 18.37
CA ILE A 437 5.05 -8.04 17.30
C ILE A 437 4.17 -6.95 17.90
N GLU A 438 3.77 -6.00 17.05
CA GLU A 438 2.78 -4.97 17.34
C GLU A 438 1.62 -5.06 16.34
N GLY A 439 0.48 -4.49 16.71
CA GLY A 439 -0.65 -4.31 15.80
C GLY A 439 -0.56 -3.02 15.01
N TRP A 440 -1.15 -2.98 13.82
CA TRP A 440 -1.17 -1.78 12.98
C TRP A 440 -2.20 -0.78 13.49
N GLN A 441 -1.77 0.47 13.57
CA GLN A 441 -2.59 1.60 13.96
C GLN A 441 -3.40 2.13 12.77
N ARG A 442 -4.73 2.12 12.90
CA ARG A 442 -5.68 2.56 11.86
C ARG A 442 -5.89 4.06 11.80
#